data_AF-A0A7C5FQS1-F1
#
_entry.id   AF-A0A7C5FQS1-F1
#
_cell.length_a   1.000
_cell.length_b   1.000
_cell.length_c   1.000
_cell.angle_alpha   90.00
_cell.angle_beta   90.00
_cell.angle_gamma   90.00
#
_symmetry.space_group_name_H-M   'P 1'
#
loop_
_entity.id
_entity.type
_entity.pdbx_description
1 polymer ?
#
loop_
_entity_poly.entity_id
_entity_poly.type
_entity_poly.pdbx_seq_one_letter_code
_entity_poly.pdbx_strand_id
1 'polypeptide(L)' 'MQELNNLSFDAKHIWHPYSSIAKPSPIHEVVSAKGVRLTLKDGREIIDGMSSWWST' A
#
# COMPACT_ATOMS: atom_id res chain seq x y z
N MET A 1 -3.09 -25.27 -3.43
CA MET A 1 -3.49 -23.87 -3.64
C MET A 1 -2.22 -23.05 -3.49
N GLN A 2 -1.76 -22.34 -4.53
CA GLN A 2 -0.50 -21.58 -4.45
C GLN A 2 -0.74 -20.37 -3.52
N GLU A 3 0.06 -20.23 -2.47
CA GLU A 3 0.06 -19.01 -1.66
C GLU A 3 0.42 -17.83 -2.58
N LEU A 4 -0.54 -16.96 -2.84
CA LEU A 4 -0.31 -15.72 -3.56
C LEU A 4 0.34 -14.74 -2.59
N ASN A 5 1.42 -14.08 -2.99
CA ASN A 5 1.90 -12.94 -2.24
C ASN A 5 0.77 -11.89 -2.15
N ASN A 6 0.66 -11.19 -1.01
CA ASN A 6 -0.44 -10.23 -0.74
C ASN A 6 -0.64 -9.22 -1.89
N LEU A 7 0.46 -8.68 -2.44
CA LEU A 7 0.41 -7.71 -3.55
C LEU A 7 -0.12 -8.29 -4.86
N SER A 8 0.12 -9.58 -5.13
CA SER A 8 -0.37 -10.27 -6.33
C SER A 8 -1.85 -10.57 -6.23
N PHE A 9 -2.34 -10.88 -5.03
CA PHE A 9 -3.77 -11.01 -4.78
C PHE A 9 -4.45 -9.65 -4.88
N ASP A 10 -3.93 -8.64 -4.17
CA ASP A 10 -4.43 -7.27 -4.20
C ASP A 10 -4.55 -6.72 -5.63
N ALA A 11 -3.46 -6.77 -6.41
CA ALA A 11 -3.44 -6.25 -7.78
C ALA A 11 -4.43 -6.95 -8.73
N LYS A 12 -4.82 -8.20 -8.44
CA LYS A 12 -5.76 -8.97 -9.27
C LYS A 12 -7.22 -8.81 -8.84
N HIS A 13 -7.46 -8.42 -7.59
CA HIS A 13 -8.78 -8.60 -6.97
C HIS A 13 -9.31 -7.37 -6.26
N ILE A 14 -8.47 -6.39 -5.90
CA ILE A 14 -8.85 -5.23 -5.08
C ILE A 14 -8.73 -3.96 -5.93
N TRP A 15 -9.81 -3.18 -5.97
CA TRP A 15 -9.83 -1.90 -6.68
C TRP A 15 -9.29 -0.78 -5.78
N HIS A 16 -8.32 -0.04 -6.29
CA HIS A 16 -7.74 1.12 -5.61
C HIS A 16 -8.35 2.42 -6.11
N PRO A 17 -8.56 3.43 -5.23
CA PRO A 17 -9.12 4.71 -5.62
C PRO A 17 -8.32 5.37 -6.75
N TYR A 18 -9.02 5.80 -7.80
CA TYR A 18 -8.43 6.50 -8.95
C TYR A 18 -7.25 5.77 -9.62
N SER A 19 -7.18 4.43 -9.51
CA SER A 19 -6.16 3.60 -10.15
C SER A 19 -6.75 2.80 -11.33
N SER A 20 -5.91 2.42 -12.29
CA SER A 20 -6.33 1.59 -13.42
C SER A 20 -6.46 0.13 -13.01
N ILE A 21 -7.61 -0.48 -13.29
CA ILE A 21 -7.84 -1.92 -13.09
C ILE A 21 -7.04 -2.75 -14.11
N ALA A 22 -6.89 -2.24 -15.34
CA ALA A 22 -6.20 -2.98 -16.42
C ALA A 22 -4.67 -2.93 -16.28
N LYS A 23 -4.15 -1.85 -15.70
CA LYS A 23 -2.70 -1.59 -15.53
C LYS A 23 -2.45 -0.89 -14.19
N PRO A 24 -2.59 -1.58 -13.06
CA PRO A 24 -2.39 -0.98 -11.74
C PRO A 24 -0.94 -0.52 -11.58
N SER A 25 -0.77 0.64 -10.96
CA SER A 25 0.54 1.16 -10.57
C SER A 25 1.17 0.30 -9.47
N PRO A 26 2.50 0.37 -9.25
CA PRO A 26 3.14 -0.30 -8.12
C PRO A 26 2.53 0.12 -6.78
N ILE A 27 2.20 -0.86 -5.94
CA ILE A 27 1.64 -0.67 -4.61
C ILE A 27 2.69 -1.04 -3.56
N HIS A 28 2.71 -0.29 -2.45
CA HIS A 28 3.59 -0.53 -1.32
C HIS A 28 2.78 -1.06 -0.14
N GLU A 29 3.11 -2.25 0.35
CA GLU A 29 2.47 -2.83 1.53
C GLU A 29 3.01 -2.11 2.80
N VAL A 30 2.13 -1.33 3.44
CA VAL A 30 2.39 -0.68 4.73
C VAL A 30 1.99 -1.64 5.85
N VAL A 31 2.89 -1.88 6.82
CA VAL A 31 2.67 -2.85 7.91
C VAL A 31 2.46 -2.21 9.27
N SER A 32 2.92 -0.97 9.47
CA SER A 32 2.70 -0.21 10.71
C SER A 32 2.93 1.28 10.49
N ALA A 33 2.46 2.10 11.44
CA ALA A 33 2.74 3.52 11.50
C ALA A 33 3.05 3.96 12.94
N LYS A 34 3.95 4.94 13.10
CA LYS A 34 4.28 5.57 14.38
C LYS A 34 4.65 7.03 14.21
N GLY A 35 3.90 7.93 14.86
CA GLY A 35 4.05 9.36 14.63
C GLY A 35 3.81 9.69 13.15
N VAL A 36 4.75 10.39 12.52
CA VAL A 36 4.70 10.74 11.08
C VAL A 36 5.42 9.73 10.18
N ARG A 37 5.67 8.49 10.65
CA ARG A 37 6.40 7.47 9.87
C ARG A 37 5.53 6.27 9.55
N LEU A 38 5.56 5.86 8.29
CA LEU A 38 5.00 4.59 7.80
C LEU A 38 6.13 3.58 7.62
N THR A 39 5.92 2.36 8.10
CA THR A 39 6.85 1.23 7.92
C THR A 39 6.33 0.34 6.80
N LEU A 40 7.15 0.09 5.78
CA LEU A 40 6.83 -0.82 4.68
C LEU A 40 7.22 -2.26 5.02
N LYS A 41 6.61 -3.23 4.32
CA LYS A 41 6.90 -4.67 4.51
C LYS A 41 8.37 -5.03 4.30
N ASP A 42 9.08 -4.29 3.44
CA ASP A 42 10.51 -4.47 3.15
C ASP A 42 11.45 -3.82 4.19
N GLY A 43 10.90 -3.21 5.24
CA GLY A 43 11.65 -2.61 6.34
C GLY A 43 11.98 -1.13 6.15
N ARG A 44 11.68 -0.51 4.99
CA ARG A 44 11.86 0.93 4.81
C ARG A 44 10.88 1.72 5.69
N GLU A 45 11.33 2.88 6.15
CA GLU A 45 10.48 3.88 6.81
C GLU A 45 10.35 5.14 5.94
N ILE A 46 9.11 5.60 5.76
CA ILE A 46 8.76 6.77 4.95
C ILE A 46 8.10 7.82 5.85
N ILE A 47 8.43 9.10 5.65
CA ILE A 47 7.71 10.19 6.31
C ILE A 47 6.35 10.36 5.62
N ASP A 48 5.25 10.23 6.36
CA ASP A 48 3.91 10.58 5.89
C ASP A 48 3.76 12.11 5.88
N GLY A 49 3.94 12.71 4.72
CA GLY A 49 3.69 14.14 4.49
C GLY A 49 2.24 14.47 4.12
N MET A 50 1.38 13.45 3.97
CA MET A 50 0.02 13.61 3.45
C MET A 50 -1.06 13.40 4.50
N SER A 51 -0.69 12.91 5.68
CA SER A 51 -1.60 12.55 6.78
C SER A 51 -2.76 11.68 6.30
N SER A 52 -2.42 10.67 5.47
CA SER A 52 -3.36 9.71 4.90
C SER A 52 -4.66 10.36 4.36
N TRP A 53 -4.49 11.21 3.33
CA TRP A 53 -5.54 12.06 2.76
C TRP A 53 -6.05 13.16 3.70
N TRP A 54 -5.13 13.92 4.29
CA TRP A 54 -5.44 15.15 5.03
C TRP A 54 -6.45 14.92 6.18
N SER A 55 -6.50 13.70 6.69
CA SER A 55 -7.42 13.31 7.77
C SER A 55 -6.91 13.84 9.12
N THR A 56 -7.84 14.15 10.02
CA THR A 56 -7.59 14.62 11.38
C THR A 56 -8.03 13.59 12.40
#